data_AF-A0A2M7NC03-F1
#
_entry.id   AF-A0A2M7NC03-F1
#
_cell.length_a   1.000
_cell.length_b   1.000
_cell.length_c   1.000
_cell.angle_alpha   90.00
_cell.angle_beta   90.00
_cell.angle_gamma   90.00
#
_symmetry.space_group_name_H-M   'P 1'
#
loop_
_entity.id
_entity.type
_entity.pdbx_description
1 polymer ?
#
loop_
_entity_poly.entity_id
_entity_poly.type
_entity_poly.pdbx_seq_one_letter_code
_entity_poly.pdbx_strand_id
1 'polypeptide(L)'
;MSAHKAKKKFGQNFLVDQAIIAEIISVIGPAEDDNLVEIGPGLGALTRPLLKRLKQLHVVEIDRDIIARLESDYPQPHPRLVIHAGDALQFDFATLGAPLRIVGNLPYNISSPLLFHFAGYAERIKDMHFMLQNEVVERMV
;
A
#
# COMPACT_ATOMS: atom_id res chain seq x y z
N MET A 1 17.43 12.06 -13.66
CA MET A 1 17.02 11.32 -12.45
C MET A 1 17.43 9.88 -12.63
N SER A 2 18.29 9.32 -11.76
CA SER A 2 18.65 7.91 -11.87
C SER A 2 17.46 7.03 -11.52
N ALA A 3 17.24 5.96 -12.27
CA ALA A 3 16.22 4.97 -11.95
C ALA A 3 16.44 4.42 -10.53
N HIS A 4 15.37 4.31 -9.72
CA HIS A 4 15.43 3.69 -8.40
C HIS A 4 15.95 2.25 -8.52
N LYS A 5 16.96 1.90 -7.73
CA LYS A 5 17.51 0.55 -7.73
C LYS A 5 16.78 -0.28 -6.67
N ALA A 6 16.10 -1.33 -7.10
CA ALA A 6 15.39 -2.24 -6.21
C ALA A 6 16.32 -2.80 -5.12
N LYS A 7 15.87 -2.70 -3.86
CA LYS A 7 16.60 -3.19 -2.69
C LYS A 7 16.10 -4.58 -2.32
N LYS A 8 16.95 -5.60 -2.51
CA LYS A 8 16.62 -7.01 -2.21
C LYS A 8 16.10 -7.22 -0.78
N LYS A 9 16.65 -6.49 0.20
CA LYS A 9 16.24 -6.59 1.62
C LYS A 9 14.78 -6.23 1.89
N PHE A 10 14.15 -5.48 0.98
CA PHE A 10 12.75 -5.06 1.08
C PHE A 10 11.83 -5.84 0.14
N GLY A 11 12.32 -6.89 -0.55
CA GLY A 11 11.51 -7.70 -1.45
C GLY A 11 10.88 -6.93 -2.61
N GLN A 12 11.47 -5.80 -3.02
CA GLN A 12 10.88 -4.86 -3.97
C GLN A 12 10.70 -5.48 -5.36
N ASN A 13 9.44 -5.70 -5.73
CA ASN A 13 9.01 -6.04 -7.09
C ASN A 13 7.97 -5.02 -7.53
N PHE A 14 8.29 -4.24 -8.56
CA PHE A 14 7.44 -3.14 -9.00
C PHE A 14 6.43 -3.60 -10.05
N LEU A 15 5.16 -3.37 -9.77
CA LEU A 15 4.07 -3.61 -10.71
C LEU A 15 4.15 -2.57 -11.85
N VAL A 16 4.23 -3.04 -13.09
CA VAL A 16 4.38 -2.19 -14.29
C VAL A 16 3.28 -2.38 -15.32
N ASP A 17 2.60 -3.53 -15.29
CA ASP A 17 1.54 -3.88 -16.24
C ASP A 17 0.28 -3.04 -15.97
N GLN A 18 -0.08 -2.19 -16.93
CA GLN A 18 -1.19 -1.26 -16.80
C GLN A 18 -2.56 -1.95 -16.83
N ALA A 19 -2.68 -3.09 -17.52
CA ALA A 19 -3.94 -3.85 -17.55
C ALA A 19 -4.20 -4.48 -16.19
N ILE A 20 -3.17 -5.10 -15.59
CA ILE A 20 -3.26 -5.68 -14.25
C ILE A 20 -3.51 -4.58 -13.20
N ILE A 21 -2.84 -3.42 -13.30
CA ILE A 21 -3.13 -2.29 -12.41
C ILE A 21 -4.59 -1.85 -12.53
N ALA A 22 -5.12 -1.71 -13.75
CA ALA A 22 -6.50 -1.31 -13.95
C ALA A 22 -7.49 -2.34 -13.38
N GLU A 23 -7.20 -3.63 -13.53
CA GLU A 23 -8.00 -4.72 -12.96
C GLU A 23 -7.98 -4.67 -11.43
N ILE A 24 -6.81 -4.53 -10.80
CA ILE A 24 -6.67 -4.39 -9.34
C ILE A 24 -7.52 -3.21 -8.84
N ILE A 25 -7.43 -2.05 -9.51
CA ILE A 25 -8.22 -0.86 -9.12
C ILE A 25 -9.71 -1.11 -9.29
N SER A 26 -10.12 -1.85 -10.32
CA SER A 26 -11.53 -2.22 -10.53
C SER A 26 -12.05 -3.14 -9.43
N VAL A 27 -11.24 -4.11 -8.98
CA VAL A 27 -11.60 -5.03 -7.90
C VAL A 27 -11.67 -4.29 -6.56
N ILE A 28 -10.70 -3.40 -6.28
CA ILE A 28 -10.75 -2.53 -5.09
C ILE A 28 -12.03 -1.68 -5.12
N GLY A 29 -12.43 -1.16 -6.28
CA GLY A 29 -13.60 -0.29 -6.41
C GLY A 29 -13.60 0.87 -5.40
N PRO A 30 -12.59 1.75 -5.40
CA PRO A 30 -12.47 2.81 -4.41
C PRO A 30 -13.55 3.88 -4.62
N ALA A 31 -14.28 4.20 -3.54
CA ALA A 31 -15.19 5.34 -3.48
C ALA A 31 -14.47 6.57 -2.91
N GLU A 32 -14.92 7.76 -3.28
CA GLU A 32 -14.22 9.03 -3.00
C GLU A 32 -13.90 9.27 -1.52
N ASP A 33 -14.78 8.83 -0.62
CA ASP A 33 -14.68 8.99 0.83
C ASP A 33 -14.15 7.74 1.57
N ASP A 34 -13.69 6.71 0.86
CA ASP A 34 -13.10 5.52 1.50
C ASP A 34 -11.80 5.87 2.21
N ASN A 35 -11.64 5.40 3.45
CA ASN A 35 -10.38 5.51 4.17
C ASN A 35 -9.41 4.39 3.78
N LEU A 36 -8.65 4.62 2.71
CA LEU A 36 -7.76 3.64 2.11
C LEU A 36 -6.31 3.79 2.59
N VAL A 37 -5.67 2.67 2.89
CA VAL A 37 -4.25 2.58 3.25
C VAL A 37 -3.53 1.67 2.27
N GLU A 38 -2.56 2.21 1.54
CA GLU A 38 -1.67 1.43 0.67
C GLU A 38 -0.38 1.08 1.41
N ILE A 39 -0.05 -0.21 1.46
CA ILE A 39 1.18 -0.73 2.04
C ILE A 39 2.22 -0.91 0.93
N GLY A 40 3.38 -0.29 1.09
CA GLY A 40 4.46 -0.38 0.12
C GLY A 40 4.08 0.21 -1.24
N PRO A 41 3.82 1.54 -1.31
CA PRO A 41 3.42 2.22 -2.55
C PRO A 41 4.42 2.05 -3.71
N GLY A 42 5.68 1.72 -3.40
CA GLY A 42 6.68 1.47 -4.42
C GLY A 42 6.90 2.72 -5.28
N LEU A 43 6.90 2.55 -6.60
CA LEU A 43 7.04 3.68 -7.53
C LEU A 43 5.69 4.39 -7.82
N GLY A 44 4.65 4.10 -7.03
CA GLY A 44 3.32 4.68 -7.14
C GLY A 44 2.42 4.01 -8.17
N ALA A 45 2.61 2.70 -8.41
CA ALA A 45 1.85 1.95 -9.41
C ALA A 45 0.35 1.91 -9.10
N LEU A 46 -0.01 1.66 -7.82
CA LEU A 46 -1.40 1.75 -7.35
C LEU A 46 -1.72 3.13 -6.77
N THR A 47 -0.75 3.79 -6.10
CA THR A 47 -0.93 5.15 -5.56
C THR A 47 -1.52 6.13 -6.58
N ARG A 48 -0.95 6.19 -7.79
CA ARG A 48 -1.38 7.16 -8.82
C ARG A 48 -2.84 6.98 -9.26
N PRO A 49 -3.30 5.77 -9.66
CA PRO A 49 -4.71 5.58 -10.00
C PRO A 49 -5.65 5.68 -8.79
N LEU A 50 -5.23 5.28 -7.58
CA LEU A 50 -6.04 5.47 -6.36
C LEU A 50 -6.30 6.96 -6.08
N LEU A 51 -5.27 7.81 -6.17
CA LEU A 51 -5.39 9.27 -6.01
C LEU A 51 -6.28 9.96 -7.06
N LYS A 52 -6.64 9.29 -8.16
CA LYS A 52 -7.63 9.80 -9.13
C LYS A 52 -9.07 9.56 -8.69
N ARG A 53 -9.28 8.74 -7.66
CA ARG A 53 -10.61 8.32 -7.16
C ARG A 53 -10.88 8.83 -5.75
N LEU A 54 -9.85 8.86 -4.92
CA LEU A 54 -9.94 9.20 -3.49
C LEU A 54 -9.71 10.68 -3.23
N LYS A 55 -10.41 11.24 -2.23
CA LYS A 55 -10.07 12.55 -1.65
C LYS A 55 -8.74 12.52 -0.91
N GLN A 56 -8.45 11.42 -0.20
CA GLN A 56 -7.22 11.23 0.54
C GLN A 56 -6.81 9.75 0.52
N LEU A 57 -5.51 9.51 0.43
CA LEU A 57 -4.89 8.19 0.52
C LEU A 57 -3.79 8.23 1.57
N HIS A 58 -3.76 7.22 2.43
CA HIS A 58 -2.62 6.97 3.32
C HIS A 58 -1.68 5.95 2.67
N VAL A 59 -0.37 6.19 2.78
CA VAL A 59 0.64 5.20 2.36
C VAL A 59 1.59 4.91 3.51
N VAL A 60 1.98 3.64 3.67
CA VAL A 60 3.01 3.22 4.64
C VAL A 60 4.22 2.69 3.87
N GLU A 61 5.37 3.31 4.05
CA GLU A 61 6.61 2.96 3.34
C GLU A 61 7.82 3.00 4.29
N ILE A 62 8.72 2.03 4.14
CA ILE A 62 9.93 1.88 4.96
C ILE A 62 11.18 2.36 4.21
N ASP A 63 11.17 2.31 2.87
CA ASP A 63 12.32 2.70 2.06
C ASP A 63 12.41 4.23 1.91
N ARG A 64 13.41 4.81 2.58
CA ARG A 64 13.71 6.25 2.56
C ARG A 64 13.86 6.84 1.15
N ASP A 65 14.38 6.07 0.20
CA ASP A 65 14.54 6.57 -1.17
C ASP A 65 13.18 6.67 -1.89
N ILE A 66 12.26 5.74 -1.59
CA ILE A 66 10.90 5.78 -2.10
C ILE A 66 10.11 6.89 -1.41
N ILE A 67 10.26 7.04 -0.09
CA ILE A 67 9.65 8.15 0.66
C ILE A 67 10.08 9.49 0.04
N ALA A 68 11.39 9.72 -0.11
CA ALA A 68 11.90 10.97 -0.68
C ALA A 68 11.38 11.21 -2.11
N ARG A 69 11.20 10.13 -2.89
CA ARG A 69 10.59 10.22 -4.22
C ARG A 69 9.11 10.60 -4.15
N LEU A 70 8.34 9.97 -3.26
CA LEU A 70 6.92 10.29 -3.07
C LEU A 70 6.75 11.73 -2.58
N GLU A 71 7.61 12.20 -1.68
CA GLU A 71 7.62 13.59 -1.22
C GLU A 71 8.01 14.57 -2.34
N SER A 72 8.89 14.18 -3.26
CA SER A 72 9.20 14.99 -4.44
C SER A 72 8.02 15.05 -5.43
N ASP A 73 7.30 13.94 -5.62
CA ASP A 73 6.13 13.87 -6.50
C ASP A 73 4.89 14.55 -5.85
N TYR A 74 4.81 14.49 -4.52
CA TYR A 74 3.70 14.98 -3.69
C TYR A 74 4.24 15.69 -2.44
N PRO A 75 4.65 16.97 -2.56
CA PRO A 75 5.21 17.75 -1.45
C PRO A 75 4.30 17.78 -0.22
N GLN A 76 4.87 17.53 0.96
CA GLN A 76 4.12 17.43 2.21
C GLN A 76 4.04 18.79 2.96
N PRO A 77 2.90 19.12 3.59
CA PRO A 77 1.67 18.33 3.63
C PRO A 77 0.92 18.38 2.29
N HIS A 78 0.57 17.20 1.76
CA HIS A 78 -0.20 17.10 0.52
C HIS A 78 -1.69 16.88 0.86
N PRO A 79 -2.64 17.60 0.24
CA PRO A 79 -4.06 17.51 0.62
C PRO A 79 -4.67 16.12 0.40
N ARG A 80 -4.12 15.34 -0.54
CA ARG A 80 -4.65 14.03 -0.93
C ARG A 80 -3.77 12.84 -0.60
N LEU A 81 -2.54 13.04 -0.15
CA LEU A 81 -1.60 11.93 0.08
C LEU A 81 -0.88 12.14 1.41
N VAL A 82 -1.11 11.24 2.35
CA VAL A 82 -0.45 11.24 3.65
C VAL A 82 0.58 10.11 3.67
N ILE A 83 1.85 10.47 3.85
CA ILE A 83 2.97 9.53 3.85
C ILE A 83 3.33 9.18 5.30
N HIS A 84 3.19 7.92 5.67
CA HIS A 84 3.62 7.37 6.95
C HIS A 84 4.95 6.64 6.75
N ALA A 85 6.06 7.33 7.06
CA ALA A 85 7.39 6.74 7.00
C ALA A 85 7.60 5.76 8.17
N GLY A 86 7.69 4.46 7.89
CA GLY A 86 7.84 3.45 8.93
C GLY A 86 7.65 2.02 8.45
N ASP A 87 7.90 1.07 9.36
CA ASP A 87 7.61 -0.34 9.14
C ASP A 87 6.11 -0.60 9.31
N ALA A 88 5.46 -1.15 8.29
CA ALA A 88 4.05 -1.50 8.33
C ALA A 88 3.72 -2.56 9.40
N LEU A 89 4.69 -3.40 9.81
CA LEU A 89 4.53 -4.34 10.93
C LEU A 89 4.50 -3.65 12.30
N GLN A 90 4.93 -2.40 12.38
CA GLN A 90 4.96 -1.61 13.62
C GLN A 90 3.96 -0.45 13.59
N PHE A 91 3.33 -0.21 12.44
CA PHE A 91 2.37 0.87 12.28
C PHE A 91 1.08 0.58 13.08
N ASP A 92 0.65 1.56 13.86
CA ASP A 92 -0.59 1.48 14.62
C ASP A 92 -1.77 1.98 13.77
N PHE A 93 -2.49 1.02 13.17
CA PHE A 93 -3.66 1.30 12.34
C PHE A 93 -4.84 1.88 13.14
N ALA A 94 -4.85 1.79 14.47
CA ALA A 94 -5.89 2.41 15.29
C ALA A 94 -5.79 3.94 15.31
N THR A 95 -4.63 4.50 14.95
CA THR A 95 -4.43 5.95 14.81
C THR A 95 -5.21 6.55 13.62
N LEU A 96 -5.66 5.72 12.67
CA LEU A 96 -6.45 6.12 11.52
C LEU A 96 -7.95 5.95 11.78
N GLY A 97 -8.78 6.73 11.07
CA GLY A 97 -10.23 6.63 11.15
C GLY A 97 -10.77 5.27 10.68
N ALA A 98 -11.87 4.80 11.25
CA ALA A 98 -12.54 3.58 10.79
C ALA A 98 -13.80 3.93 9.95
N PRO A 99 -14.23 3.06 9.02
CA PRO A 99 -13.61 1.79 8.65
C PRO A 99 -12.44 1.94 7.67
N LEU A 100 -11.41 1.10 7.82
CA LEU A 100 -10.23 1.05 6.96
C LEU A 100 -10.41 0.07 5.80
N ARG A 101 -9.81 0.41 4.66
CA ARG A 101 -9.59 -0.51 3.53
C ARG A 101 -8.10 -0.59 3.27
N ILE A 102 -7.52 -1.79 3.30
CA ILE A 102 -6.07 -1.96 3.17
C ILE A 102 -5.73 -2.58 1.82
N VAL A 103 -4.78 -1.99 1.11
CA VAL A 103 -4.37 -2.45 -0.22
C VAL A 103 -2.85 -2.53 -0.33
N GLY A 104 -2.32 -3.35 -1.24
CA GLY A 104 -0.89 -3.35 -1.51
C GLY A 104 -0.42 -4.48 -2.40
N ASN A 105 0.72 -4.25 -3.06
CA ASN A 105 1.50 -5.30 -3.69
C ASN A 105 2.58 -5.77 -2.69
N LEU A 106 2.22 -6.72 -1.83
CA LEU A 106 3.01 -6.99 -0.63
C LEU A 106 4.29 -7.79 -0.98
N PRO A 107 5.44 -7.42 -0.39
CA PRO A 107 6.63 -8.23 -0.52
C PRO A 107 6.46 -9.54 0.27
N TYR A 108 6.77 -10.65 -0.38
CA TYR A 108 6.48 -12.00 0.12
C TYR A 108 7.15 -12.34 1.45
N ASN A 109 8.28 -11.71 1.77
CA ASN A 109 9.03 -11.99 2.97
C ASN A 109 8.35 -11.45 4.24
N ILE A 110 7.35 -10.58 4.10
CA ILE A 110 6.59 -10.00 5.23
C ILE A 110 5.07 -10.12 5.08
N SER A 111 4.57 -10.77 4.02
CA SER A 111 3.12 -10.87 3.77
C SER A 111 2.39 -11.58 4.91
N SER A 112 2.85 -12.76 5.34
CA SER A 112 2.24 -13.50 6.45
C SER A 112 2.22 -12.72 7.77
N PRO A 113 3.34 -12.17 8.28
CA PRO A 113 3.29 -11.38 9.51
C PRO A 113 2.45 -10.10 9.37
N LEU A 114 2.37 -9.48 8.19
CA LEU A 114 1.46 -8.36 7.95
C LEU A 114 -0.01 -8.76 8.08
N LEU A 115 -0.40 -9.91 7.50
CA LEU A 115 -1.77 -10.41 7.60
C LEU A 115 -2.16 -10.68 9.07
N PHE A 116 -1.25 -11.25 9.87
CA PHE A 116 -1.49 -11.41 11.31
C PHE A 116 -1.57 -10.07 12.05
N HIS A 117 -0.74 -9.10 11.68
CA HIS A 117 -0.81 -7.75 12.23
C HIS A 117 -2.17 -7.11 11.94
N PHE A 118 -2.67 -7.22 10.71
CA PHE A 118 -4.01 -6.72 10.33
C PHE A 118 -5.14 -7.43 11.08
N ALA A 119 -5.00 -8.72 11.38
CA ALA A 119 -6.00 -9.45 12.17
C ALA A 119 -6.21 -8.82 13.57
N GLY A 120 -5.18 -8.18 14.15
CA GLY A 120 -5.31 -7.40 15.39
C GLY A 120 -6.20 -6.16 15.27
N TYR A 121 -6.50 -5.70 14.05
CA TYR A 121 -7.36 -4.57 13.76
C TYR A 121 -8.64 -4.97 12.99
N ALA A 122 -9.00 -6.26 12.98
CA ALA A 122 -10.08 -6.80 12.15
C ALA A 122 -11.41 -6.03 12.29
N GLU A 123 -11.79 -5.63 13.51
CA GLU A 123 -13.04 -4.87 13.74
C GLU A 123 -13.06 -3.47 13.09
N ARG A 124 -11.88 -2.94 12.74
CA ARG A 124 -11.72 -1.63 12.10
C ARG A 124 -11.59 -1.74 10.58
N ILE A 125 -11.32 -2.93 10.05
CA ILE A 125 -11.02 -3.16 8.64
C ILE A 125 -12.27 -3.69 7.95
N LYS A 126 -12.72 -2.96 6.92
CA LYS A 126 -13.85 -3.36 6.06
C LYS A 126 -13.44 -4.45 5.09
N ASP A 127 -12.32 -4.25 4.39
CA ASP A 127 -11.79 -5.18 3.40
C ASP A 127 -10.29 -4.98 3.19
N MET A 128 -9.66 -6.01 2.61
CA MET A 128 -8.25 -6.01 2.26
C MET A 128 -8.06 -6.57 0.85
N HIS A 129 -7.21 -5.92 0.06
CA HIS A 129 -6.93 -6.31 -1.33
C HIS A 129 -5.42 -6.36 -1.57
N PHE A 130 -4.87 -7.57 -1.66
CA PHE A 130 -3.42 -7.78 -1.80
C PHE A 130 -3.07 -8.58 -3.05
N MET A 131 -2.02 -8.14 -3.74
CA MET A 131 -1.28 -9.02 -4.64
C MET A 131 -0.21 -9.75 -3.82
N LEU A 132 -0.21 -11.08 -3.94
CA LEU A 132 0.69 -11.99 -3.22
C LEU A 132 1.30 -12.98 -4.21
N GLN A 133 2.42 -13.60 -3.84
CA GLN A 133 2.93 -14.73 -4.60
C GLN A 133 2.03 -15.95 -4.38
N ASN A 134 1.87 -16.77 -5.43
CA ASN A 134 0.95 -17.91 -5.43
C ASN A 134 1.25 -18.89 -4.27
N GLU A 135 2.52 -19.18 -4.00
CA GLU A 135 2.95 -20.07 -2.91
C GLU A 135 2.62 -19.55 -1.51
N VAL A 136 2.43 -18.24 -1.35
CA VAL A 136 1.96 -17.65 -0.08
C VAL A 136 0.47 -17.92 0.06
N VAL A 137 -0.30 -17.72 -1.01
CA VAL A 137 -1.75 -17.96 -1.04
C VAL A 137 -2.05 -19.43 -0.77
N GLU A 138 -1.33 -20.36 -1.41
CA GLU A 138 -1.49 -21.81 -1.22
C GLU A 138 -1.31 -22.28 0.23
N ARG A 139 -0.58 -21.52 1.07
CA ARG A 139 -0.39 -21.84 2.49
C ARG A 139 -1.48 -21.27 3.39
N MET A 140 -2.30 -20.36 2.87
CA MET A 140 -3.38 -19.70 3.62
C MET A 140 -4.72 -20.41 3.51
N VAL A 141 -4.92 -21.23 2.46
CA VAL A 141 -6.17 -21.96 2.17
C VAL A 141 -6.22 -23.30 2.86
#